data_AF-A0A386UJZ5-F1
#
_entry.id   AF-A0A386UJZ5-F1
#
_cell.length_a   1.000
_cell.length_b   1.000
_cell.length_c   1.000
_cell.angle_alpha   90.00
_cell.angle_beta   90.00
_cell.angle_gamma   90.00
#
_symmetry.space_group_name_H-M   'P 1'
#
loop_
_entity.id
_entity.type
_entity.pdbx_description
1 polymer ?
#
loop_
_entity_poly.entity_id
_entity_poly.type
_entity_poly.pdbx_seq_one_letter_code
_entity_poly.pdbx_strand_id
1 'polypeptide(L)'
;MVDKARLTIRNITSLLAMVRANAGVTLLPALACTTLPAGLTALEIETGGVSRVVGLVQRSNSMPSPLATTFVKQLNEQLREVLSHSIGLYPSHVDK
;
A
#
# COMPACT_ATOMS: atom_id res chain seq x y z
N MET A 1 -8.22 31.81 -6.51
CA MET A 1 -7.34 30.92 -7.31
C MET A 1 -6.21 30.45 -6.40
N VAL A 2 -6.30 29.24 -5.85
CA VAL A 2 -5.10 28.56 -5.33
C VAL A 2 -4.79 27.51 -6.35
N ASP A 3 -3.79 27.79 -7.19
CA ASP A 3 -3.21 26.80 -8.06
C ASP A 3 -2.57 25.74 -7.14
N LYS A 4 -3.32 24.67 -6.85
CA LYS A 4 -2.77 23.52 -6.12
C LYS A 4 -1.73 22.90 -7.04
N ALA A 5 -0.49 23.34 -6.90
CA ALA A 5 0.65 22.67 -7.50
C ALA A 5 0.61 21.21 -7.04
N ARG A 6 0.10 20.33 -7.91
CA ARG A 6 0.08 18.89 -7.69
C ARG A 6 1.51 18.39 -7.86
N LEU A 7 2.31 18.56 -6.83
CA LEU A 7 3.67 18.04 -6.79
C LEU A 7 3.61 16.52 -6.92
N THR A 8 4.02 16.02 -8.08
CA THR A 8 4.01 14.59 -8.38
C THR A 8 5.42 14.06 -8.21
N ILE A 9 5.62 13.23 -7.19
CA ILE A 9 6.90 12.55 -6.92
C ILE A 9 6.72 11.07 -7.23
N ARG A 10 7.56 10.51 -8.11
CA ARG A 10 7.42 9.13 -8.60
C ARG A 10 7.94 8.06 -7.64
N ASN A 11 8.72 8.45 -6.63
CA ASN A 11 9.38 7.54 -5.72
C ASN A 11 9.00 7.85 -4.27
N ILE A 12 8.61 6.83 -3.52
CA ILE A 12 8.17 6.97 -2.13
C ILE A 12 9.27 7.55 -1.24
N THR A 13 10.54 7.17 -1.43
CA THR A 13 11.66 7.67 -0.62
C THR A 13 11.82 9.18 -0.78
N SER A 14 11.79 9.67 -2.02
CA SER A 14 11.85 11.12 -2.29
C SER A 14 10.62 11.85 -1.74
N LEU A 15 9.44 11.23 -1.83
CA LEU A 15 8.21 11.80 -1.28
C LEU A 15 8.29 11.93 0.25
N LEU A 16 8.74 10.89 0.95
CA LEU A 16 8.91 10.90 2.40
C LEU A 16 9.97 11.92 2.85
N ALA A 17 11.06 12.07 2.09
CA ALA A 17 12.07 13.08 2.37
C ALA A 17 11.48 14.51 2.31
N MET A 18 10.59 14.78 1.34
CA MET A 18 9.90 16.07 1.21
C MET A 18 8.92 16.33 2.35
N VAL A 19 8.13 15.32 2.74
CA VAL A 19 7.23 15.40 3.90
C VAL A 19 8.04 15.69 5.17
N ARG A 20 9.16 14.99 5.37
CA ARG A 20 10.05 15.20 6.52
C ARG A 20 10.71 16.58 6.52
N ALA A 21 10.93 17.16 5.35
CA ALA A 21 11.39 18.54 5.18
C ALA A 21 10.26 19.58 5.33
N ASN A 22 9.08 19.19 5.83
CA ASN A 22 7.90 20.03 6.02
C ASN A 22 7.34 20.65 4.72
N ALA A 23 7.60 20.02 3.56
CA ALA A 23 7.03 20.48 2.29
C ALA A 23 5.51 20.19 2.15
N GLY A 24 4.93 19.45 3.10
CA GLY A 24 3.51 19.14 3.16
C GLY A 24 3.23 17.77 3.76
N VAL A 25 2.01 17.27 3.55
CA VAL A 25 1.56 15.91 3.94
C VAL A 25 1.29 15.07 2.70
N THR A 26 1.17 13.75 2.87
CA THR A 26 0.85 12.84 1.77
C THR A 26 -0.03 11.68 2.23
N LEU A 27 -0.68 11.01 1.28
CA LEU A 27 -1.45 9.79 1.50
C LEU A 27 -0.63 8.59 1.05
N LEU A 28 -0.55 7.57 1.89
CA LEU A 28 0.22 6.35 1.64
C LEU A 28 -0.69 5.12 1.79
N PRO A 29 -0.49 4.07 0.98
CA PRO A 29 -1.07 2.75 1.26
C PRO A 29 -0.55 2.23 2.60
N ALA A 30 -1.35 1.45 3.33
CA ALA A 30 -1.00 0.92 4.66
C ALA A 30 0.37 0.21 4.70
N LEU A 31 0.72 -0.55 3.65
CA LEU A 31 2.01 -1.25 3.55
C LEU A 31 3.22 -0.30 3.59
N ALA A 32 3.08 0.91 3.04
CA ALA A 32 4.14 1.91 3.04
C ALA A 32 4.36 2.55 4.42
N CYS A 33 3.41 2.41 5.34
CA CYS A 33 3.51 2.94 6.70
C CYS A 33 4.25 1.98 7.65
N THR A 34 4.54 0.74 7.25
CA THR A 34 5.20 -0.27 8.10
C THR A 34 6.65 0.09 8.44
N THR A 35 7.31 0.90 7.61
CA THR A 35 8.72 1.29 7.77
C THR A 35 8.90 2.78 7.51
N LEU A 36 8.32 3.64 8.36
CA LEU A 36 8.53 5.08 8.25
C LEU A 36 9.90 5.52 8.79
N PRO A 37 10.59 6.43 8.09
CA PRO A 37 11.76 7.11 8.64
C PRO A 37 11.44 7.85 9.94
N ALA A 38 12.43 7.98 10.82
CA ALA A 38 12.32 8.80 12.02
C ALA A 38 11.89 10.24 11.68
N GLY A 39 11.08 10.82 12.56
CA GLY A 39 10.52 12.16 12.39
C GLY A 39 9.26 12.21 11.51
N LEU A 40 8.73 11.07 11.09
CA LEU A 40 7.45 10.95 10.40
C LEU A 40 6.47 10.11 11.21
N THR A 41 5.19 10.40 11.06
CA THR A 41 4.09 9.65 11.66
C THR A 41 2.97 9.52 10.64
N ALA A 42 2.37 8.33 10.55
CA ALA A 42 1.19 8.08 9.76
C ALA A 42 -0.06 8.17 10.64
N LEU A 43 -1.12 8.77 10.09
CA LEU A 43 -2.45 8.78 10.66
C LEU A 43 -3.37 7.98 9.74
N GLU A 44 -4.27 7.22 10.33
CA GLU A 44 -5.28 6.47 9.58
C GLU A 44 -6.35 7.42 9.04
N ILE A 45 -6.92 7.07 7.88
CA ILE A 45 -8.05 7.78 7.31
C ILE A 45 -9.32 7.11 7.84
N GLU A 46 -10.03 7.79 8.74
CA GLU A 46 -11.25 7.24 9.38
C GLU A 46 -12.42 7.07 8.41
N THR A 47 -12.40 7.78 7.28
CA THR A 47 -13.44 7.68 6.27
C THR A 47 -13.24 6.41 5.43
N GLY A 48 -14.22 5.50 5.50
CA GLY A 48 -14.28 4.33 4.62
C GLY A 48 -14.24 4.70 3.14
N GLY A 49 -13.87 3.72 2.29
CA GLY A 49 -13.86 3.89 0.83
C GLY A 49 -12.51 4.33 0.23
N VAL A 50 -11.49 4.60 1.05
CA VAL A 50 -10.12 4.80 0.56
C VAL A 50 -9.35 3.49 0.63
N SER A 51 -9.17 2.84 -0.52
CA SER A 51 -8.41 1.60 -0.60
C SER A 51 -7.40 1.61 -1.76
N ARG A 52 -6.34 0.82 -1.59
CA ARG A 52 -5.37 0.55 -2.65
C ARG A 52 -5.37 -0.95 -2.93
N VAL A 53 -5.67 -1.31 -4.17
CA VAL A 53 -5.63 -2.71 -4.63
C VAL A 53 -4.25 -3.03 -5.19
N VAL A 54 -3.67 -4.11 -4.70
CA VAL A 54 -2.48 -4.77 -5.27
C VAL A 54 -2.93 -6.14 -5.77
N GLY A 55 -2.51 -6.50 -6.98
CA GLY A 55 -2.94 -7.74 -7.61
C GLY A 55 -1.94 -8.25 -8.63
N LEU A 56 -2.19 -9.47 -9.10
CA LEU A 56 -1.43 -10.08 -10.18
C LEU A 56 -2.11 -9.79 -11.51
N VAL A 57 -1.31 -9.50 -12.54
CA VAL A 57 -1.80 -9.29 -13.90
C VAL A 57 -1.36 -10.46 -14.76
N GLN A 58 -2.31 -11.05 -15.48
CA GLN A 58 -2.05 -12.10 -16.47
C GLN A 58 -2.59 -11.69 -17.84
N ARG A 59 -1.99 -12.22 -18.90
CA ARG A 59 -2.49 -12.01 -20.27
C ARG A 59 -3.78 -12.82 -20.44
N SER A 60 -4.85 -12.16 -20.89
CA SER A 60 -6.20 -12.73 -20.98
C SER A 60 -6.29 -14.04 -21.78
N ASN A 61 -5.49 -14.17 -22.84
CA ASN A 61 -5.51 -15.33 -23.75
C ASN A 61 -4.28 -16.24 -23.59
N SER A 62 -3.62 -16.25 -22.45
CA SER A 62 -2.54 -17.21 -22.20
C SER A 62 -2.83 -18.07 -20.97
N MET A 63 -2.65 -19.37 -21.13
CA MET A 63 -2.57 -20.26 -19.98
C MET A 63 -1.33 -19.89 -19.14
N PRO A 64 -1.47 -19.69 -17.81
CA PRO A 64 -0.32 -19.48 -16.95
C PRO A 64 0.57 -20.72 -17.01
N SER A 65 1.89 -20.50 -17.00
CA SER A 65 2.85 -21.61 -16.93
C SER A 65 2.68 -22.40 -15.62
N PRO A 66 3.19 -23.64 -15.54
CA PRO A 66 3.18 -24.40 -14.29
C PRO A 66 3.85 -23.63 -13.14
N LEU A 67 4.92 -22.87 -13.43
CA LEU A 67 5.58 -22.01 -12.46
C LEU A 67 4.67 -20.88 -12.00
N ALA A 68 4.03 -20.15 -12.93
CA ALA A 68 3.12 -19.06 -12.58
C ALA A 68 1.95 -19.57 -11.72
N THR A 69 1.38 -20.73 -12.07
CA THR A 69 0.31 -21.38 -11.31
C THR A 69 0.75 -21.72 -9.89
N THR A 70 1.94 -22.29 -9.75
CA THR A 70 2.52 -22.64 -8.44
C THR A 70 2.80 -21.40 -7.61
N PHE A 71 3.35 -20.36 -8.22
CA PHE A 71 3.60 -19.07 -7.59
C PHE A 71 2.31 -18.44 -7.05
N VAL A 72 1.24 -18.37 -7.86
CA VAL A 72 -0.05 -17.82 -7.41
C VAL A 72 -0.61 -18.62 -6.24
N LYS A 73 -0.50 -19.96 -6.29
CA LYS A 73 -0.93 -20.83 -5.19
C LYS A 73 -0.16 -20.52 -3.91
N GLN A 74 1.17 -20.52 -3.96
CA GLN A 74 2.03 -20.26 -2.80
C GLN A 74 1.84 -18.84 -2.26
N LEU A 75 1.74 -17.83 -3.13
CA LEU A 75 1.48 -16.46 -2.74
C LEU A 75 0.15 -16.35 -1.97
N ASN A 76 -0.92 -16.98 -2.48
CA ASN A 76 -2.21 -16.96 -1.79
C ASN A 76 -2.18 -17.66 -0.43
N GLU A 77 -1.41 -18.75 -0.30
CA GLU A 77 -1.21 -19.43 0.99
C GLU A 77 -0.48 -18.52 1.98
N GLN A 78 0.62 -17.90 1.58
CA GLN A 78 1.37 -16.97 2.44
C GLN A 78 0.60 -15.69 2.76
N LEU A 79 -0.15 -15.14 1.80
CA LEU A 79 -0.94 -13.93 2.03
C LEU A 79 -2.01 -14.15 3.08
N ARG A 80 -2.59 -15.36 3.22
CA ARG A 80 -3.55 -15.63 4.32
C ARG A 80 -2.89 -15.53 5.69
N GLU A 81 -1.67 -16.04 5.81
CA GLU A 81 -0.87 -15.97 7.05
C GLU A 81 -0.43 -14.54 7.37
N VAL A 82 -0.04 -13.77 6.35
CA VAL A 82 0.36 -12.38 6.54
C VAL A 82 -0.87 -11.51 6.85
N LEU A 83 -1.99 -11.70 6.14
CA LEU A 83 -3.22 -10.93 6.36
C LEU A 83 -3.90 -11.25 7.69
N SER A 84 -3.64 -12.41 8.30
CA SER A 84 -4.13 -12.69 9.66
C SER A 84 -3.41 -11.85 10.72
N HIS A 85 -2.24 -11.30 10.39
CA HIS A 85 -1.48 -10.38 11.22
C HIS A 85 -1.54 -8.99 10.57
N SER A 86 -2.46 -8.14 11.04
CA SER A 86 -2.69 -6.76 10.59
C SER A 86 -1.53 -6.12 9.83
N ILE A 87 -1.67 -5.93 8.53
CA ILE A 87 -0.60 -5.34 7.73
C ILE A 87 -0.77 -3.81 7.71
N GLY A 88 -0.15 -3.13 8.68
CA GLY A 88 -0.22 -1.66 8.82
C GLY A 88 -0.71 -1.21 10.20
N LEU A 89 -1.44 -0.10 10.24
CA LEU A 89 -1.85 0.63 11.47
C LEU A 89 -2.91 -0.11 12.35
N TYR A 90 -2.99 -1.45 12.34
CA TYR A 90 -3.89 -2.39 13.10
C TYR A 90 -5.03 -3.08 12.29
N PRO A 91 -5.64 -4.20 12.79
CA PRO A 91 -6.40 -5.15 11.96
C PRO A 91 -7.70 -4.57 11.47
N SER A 92 -8.15 -5.09 10.32
CA SER A 92 -9.52 -5.04 9.88
C SER A 92 -10.44 -5.37 11.05
N HIS A 93 -11.17 -4.37 11.55
CA HIS A 93 -12.35 -4.62 12.36
C HIS A 93 -13.26 -5.54 11.54
N VAL A 94 -13.30 -6.82 11.93
CA VAL A 94 -14.36 -7.74 11.56
C VAL A 94 -15.55 -7.29 12.40
N ASP A 95 -16.41 -6.45 11.82
CA ASP A 95 -17.72 -6.19 12.38
C ASP A 95 -18.49 -7.52 12.41
N LYS A 96 -18.88 -7.91 13.62
CA LYS A 96 -19.85 -8.98 13.90
C LYS A 96 -21.26 -8.52 13.59
#